data_AF-A0A414PLX6-F1
#
_entry.id   AF-A0A414PLX6-F1
#
_cell.length_a   1.000
_cell.length_b   1.000
_cell.length_c   1.000
_cell.angle_alpha   90.00
_cell.angle_beta   90.00
_cell.angle_gamma   90.00
#
_symmetry.space_group_name_H-M   'P 1'
#
loop_
_entity.id
_entity.type
_entity.pdbx_description
1 polymer ?
#
loop_
_entity_poly.entity_id
_entity_poly.type
_entity_poly.pdbx_seq_one_letter_code
_entity_poly.pdbx_strand_id
1 'polypeptide(L)'
;MTKTMSLKLEEDLFLDIKKISEIFNISCSEFIRNAVKKELNEKKNNFMVRMSEVPYCDEEEEKELLGLLETLSDDDLKIVKRETIEL
;
A
#
# COMPACT_ATOMS: atom_id res chain seq x y z
N MET A 1 23.54 3.38 -3.99
CA MET A 1 23.99 4.41 -3.02
C MET A 1 23.23 4.22 -1.73
N THR A 2 23.88 4.09 -0.57
CA THR A 2 23.21 3.94 0.73
C THR A 2 23.13 5.28 1.46
N LYS A 3 22.01 5.56 2.12
CA LYS A 3 21.80 6.75 2.97
C LYS A 3 21.55 6.30 4.41
N THR A 4 21.98 7.12 5.37
CA THR A 4 21.77 6.87 6.81
C THR A 4 20.57 7.66 7.31
N MET A 5 19.82 7.07 8.24
CA MET A 5 18.70 7.68 8.95
C MET A 5 18.85 7.41 10.45
N SER A 6 18.57 8.40 11.29
CA SER A 6 18.49 8.22 12.74
C SER A 6 17.05 7.96 13.15
N LEU A 7 16.81 6.90 13.92
CA LEU A 7 15.49 6.51 14.40
C LEU A 7 15.49 6.51 15.93
N LYS A 8 14.52 7.21 16.53
CA LYS A 8 14.25 7.11 17.98
C LYS A 8 13.19 6.04 18.19
N LEU A 9 13.45 5.14 19.14
CA LEU A 9 12.55 4.05 19.52
C LEU A 9 12.22 4.18 21.00
N GLU A 10 11.03 3.72 21.36
CA GLU A 10 10.69 3.48 22.77
C GLU A 10 11.62 2.41 23.35
N GLU A 11 11.91 2.51 24.64
CA GLU A 11 12.90 1.65 25.31
C GLU A 11 12.51 0.17 25.21
N ASP A 12 11.25 -0.16 25.51
CA ASP A 12 10.74 -1.54 25.47
C ASP A 12 10.89 -2.15 24.07
N LEU A 13 10.52 -1.39 23.04
CA LEU A 13 10.65 -1.84 21.64
C LEU A 13 12.11 -2.07 21.26
N PHE A 14 13.03 -1.22 21.71
CA PHE A 14 14.45 -1.40 21.46
C PHE A 14 15.00 -2.68 22.13
N LEU A 15 14.58 -2.94 23.37
CA LEU A 15 14.99 -4.14 24.11
C LEU A 15 14.48 -5.42 23.43
N ASP A 16 13.23 -5.41 22.95
CA ASP A 16 12.65 -6.54 22.22
C ASP A 16 13.38 -6.80 20.90
N ILE A 17 13.67 -5.75 20.13
CA ILE A 17 14.46 -5.87 18.89
C ILE A 17 15.82 -6.49 19.20
N LYS A 18 16.51 -5.99 20.24
CA LYS A 18 17.83 -6.48 20.61
C LYS A 18 17.79 -7.97 20.98
N LYS A 19 16.83 -8.37 21.81
CA LYS A 19 16.66 -9.76 22.24
C LYS A 19 16.39 -10.70 21.06
N ILE A 20 15.51 -10.30 20.14
CA ILE A 20 15.21 -11.09 18.94
C ILE A 20 16.44 -11.15 18.03
N SER A 21 17.10 -10.03 17.79
CA SER A 21 18.33 -9.98 17.00
C SER A 21 19.42 -10.92 17.53
N GLU A 22 19.59 -11.00 18.85
CA GLU A 22 20.50 -11.93 19.50
C GLU A 22 20.10 -13.40 19.27
N ILE A 23 18.82 -13.75 19.43
CA ILE A 23 18.30 -15.12 19.20
C ILE A 23 18.53 -15.58 17.76
N PHE A 24 18.30 -14.71 16.79
CA PHE A 24 18.44 -15.03 15.36
C PHE A 24 19.84 -14.77 14.82
N ASN A 25 20.79 -14.35 15.67
CA ASN A 25 22.16 -14.01 15.29
C ASN A 25 22.26 -13.03 14.11
N ILE A 26 21.43 -11.98 14.14
CA ILE A 26 21.41 -10.90 13.15
C ILE A 26 21.62 -9.55 13.84
N SER A 27 22.06 -8.54 13.10
CA SER A 27 22.16 -7.19 13.66
C SER A 27 20.77 -6.54 13.83
N CYS A 28 20.61 -5.66 14.82
CA CYS A 28 19.38 -4.86 14.98
C CYS A 28 19.05 -4.08 13.70
N SER A 29 20.08 -3.55 13.02
CA SER A 29 19.94 -2.83 11.75
C SER A 29 19.43 -3.72 10.61
N GLU A 30 19.76 -5.00 10.62
CA GLU A 30 19.25 -5.98 9.65
C GLU A 30 17.80 -6.34 9.95
N PHE A 31 17.48 -6.60 11.23
CA PHE A 31 16.10 -6.83 11.66
C PHE A 31 15.18 -5.67 11.26
N ILE A 32 15.56 -4.43 11.59
CA ILE A 32 14.79 -3.23 11.26
C ILE A 32 14.65 -3.06 9.73
N ARG A 33 15.73 -3.26 8.96
CA ARG A 33 15.66 -3.17 7.49
C ARG A 33 14.70 -4.20 6.90
N ASN A 34 14.68 -5.42 7.43
CA ASN A 34 13.78 -6.47 6.94
C ASN A 34 12.32 -6.16 7.30
N ALA A 35 12.06 -5.67 8.51
CA ALA A 35 10.73 -5.24 8.93
C ALA A 35 10.21 -4.08 8.06
N VAL A 36 11.03 -3.05 7.83
CA VAL A 36 10.66 -1.90 6.98
C VAL A 36 10.40 -2.35 5.53
N LYS A 37 11.22 -3.25 4.97
CA LYS A 37 10.97 -3.79 3.62
C LYS A 37 9.63 -4.52 3.52
N LYS A 38 9.29 -5.30 4.54
CA LYS A 38 8.01 -6.01 4.61
C LYS A 38 6.84 -5.02 4.62
N GLU A 39 6.88 -4.04 5.52
CA GLU A 39 5.84 -3.00 5.62
C GLU A 39 5.70 -2.21 4.32
N LEU A 40 6.82 -1.82 3.69
CA LEU A 40 6.80 -1.11 2.41
C LEU A 40 6.17 -1.94 1.30
N ASN A 41 6.46 -3.24 1.22
CA ASN A 41 5.85 -4.10 0.21
C ASN A 41 4.33 -4.23 0.42
N GLU A 42 3.88 -4.35 1.67
CA GLU A 42 2.46 -4.40 2.00
C GLU A 42 1.76 -3.08 1.65
N LYS A 43 2.36 -1.93 1.99
CA LYS A 43 1.80 -0.61 1.70
C LYS A 43 1.83 -0.26 0.21
N LYS A 44 2.90 -0.58 -0.52
CA LYS A 44 2.98 -0.35 -1.97
C LYS A 44 1.94 -1.13 -2.75
N ASN A 45 1.52 -2.30 -2.27
CA ASN A 45 0.45 -3.06 -2.88
C ASN A 45 -0.95 -2.51 -2.58
N ASN A 46 -1.08 -1.55 -1.65
CA ASN A 46 -2.35 -0.90 -1.37
C ASN A 46 -2.78 -0.02 -2.56
N PHE A 47 -4.04 -0.14 -2.96
CA PHE A 47 -4.63 0.63 -4.06
C PHE A 47 -4.40 2.14 -3.92
N MET A 48 -4.55 2.69 -2.70
CA MET A 48 -4.37 4.13 -2.46
C MET A 48 -2.94 4.60 -2.73
N VAL A 49 -1.94 3.79 -2.39
CA VAL A 49 -0.53 4.13 -2.63
C VAL A 49 -0.20 4.00 -4.13
N ARG A 50 -0.69 2.94 -4.78
CA ARG A 50 -0.53 2.78 -6.25
C ARG A 50 -1.14 3.95 -7.01
N MET A 51 -2.35 4.37 -6.64
CA MET A 51 -3.00 5.52 -7.28
C MET A 51 -2.34 6.85 -6.96
N SER A 52 -1.61 6.98 -5.84
CA SER A 52 -0.88 8.21 -5.51
C SER A 52 0.34 8.47 -6.41
N GLU A 53 0.85 7.43 -7.09
CA GLU A 53 2.00 7.52 -7.99
C GLU A 53 1.57 7.68 -9.46
N VAL A 54 0.27 7.62 -9.76
CA VAL A 54 -0.30 7.76 -11.11
C VAL A 54 -0.85 9.19 -11.26
N PRO A 55 -0.53 9.90 -12.37
CA PRO A 55 -1.14 11.19 -12.64
C PRO A 55 -2.67 11.06 -12.80
N TYR A 56 -3.38 12.17 -12.60
CA TYR A 56 -4.79 12.22 -12.98
C TYR A 56 -4.94 11.95 -14.48
N CYS A 57 -6.05 11.32 -14.82
CA CYS A 57 -6.47 11.07 -16.19
C CYS A 57 -6.46 12.36 -17.01
N ASP A 58 -5.87 12.34 -18.20
CA ASP A 58 -5.98 13.45 -19.14
C ASP A 58 -7.30 13.39 -19.94
N GLU A 59 -7.58 14.44 -20.74
CA GLU A 59 -8.84 14.55 -21.48
C GLU A 59 -9.03 13.43 -22.53
N GLU A 60 -7.94 12.89 -23.09
CA GLU A 60 -8.02 11.80 -24.07
C GLU A 60 -8.30 10.47 -23.38
N GLU A 61 -7.58 10.17 -22.30
CA GLU A 61 -7.82 8.99 -21.47
C GLU A 61 -9.23 9.01 -20.86
N GLU A 62 -9.71 10.16 -20.40
CA GLU A 62 -11.05 10.29 -19.80
C GLU A 62 -12.13 9.93 -20.82
N LYS A 63 -11.98 10.46 -22.03
CA LYS A 63 -12.91 10.20 -23.13
C LYS A 63 -12.90 8.74 -23.56
N GLU A 64 -11.74 8.09 -23.60
CA GLU A 64 -11.62 6.65 -23.87
C GLU A 64 -12.33 5.83 -22.79
N LEU A 65 -12.09 6.14 -21.51
CA LEU A 65 -12.70 5.45 -20.38
C LEU A 65 -14.23 5.61 -20.36
N LEU A 66 -14.73 6.83 -20.59
CA LEU A 66 -16.17 7.09 -20.70
C LEU A 66 -16.79 6.34 -21.88
N GLY A 67 -16.11 6.34 -23.04
CA GLY A 67 -16.55 5.59 -24.21
C GLY A 67 -16.64 4.09 -23.94
N LEU A 68 -15.69 3.51 -23.20
CA LEU A 68 -15.76 2.11 -22.78
C LEU A 68 -16.94 1.85 -21.82
N LEU A 69 -17.15 2.73 -20.83
CA LEU A 69 -18.25 2.59 -19.88
C LEU A 69 -19.62 2.63 -20.56
N GLU A 70 -19.78 3.48 -21.58
CA GLU A 70 -21.01 3.57 -22.38
C GLU A 70 -21.30 2.30 -23.21
N THR A 71 -20.29 1.47 -23.47
CA THR A 71 -20.47 0.21 -24.21
C THR A 71 -20.87 -0.97 -23.33
N LEU A 72 -20.80 -0.83 -22.00
CA LEU A 72 -21.17 -1.90 -21.07
C LEU A 72 -22.69 -2.06 -21.01
N SER A 73 -23.16 -3.29 -21.16
CA SER A 73 -24.56 -3.65 -21.03
C SER A 73 -24.86 -4.24 -19.65
N ASP A 74 -26.15 -4.40 -19.32
CA ASP A 74 -26.58 -5.07 -18.08
C ASP A 74 -26.05 -6.51 -17.98
N ASP A 75 -25.80 -7.17 -19.12
CA ASP A 75 -25.23 -8.52 -19.18
C ASP A 75 -23.73 -8.54 -18.80
N ASP A 76 -23.03 -7.42 -18.95
CA ASP A 76 -21.61 -7.24 -18.58
C ASP A 76 -21.44 -6.87 -17.10
N LEU A 77 -22.54 -6.53 -16.41
CA LEU A 77 -22.53 -6.01 -15.05
C LEU A 77 -23.13 -7.01 -14.07
N LYS A 78 -22.58 -7.04 -12.85
CA LYS A 78 -23.09 -7.85 -11.75
C LYS A 78 -23.52 -6.98 -10.59
N ILE A 79 -24.78 -7.08 -10.20
CA ILE A 79 -25.28 -6.43 -8.99
C ILE A 79 -24.59 -7.06 -7.77
N VAL A 80 -23.74 -6.26 -7.12
CA VAL A 80 -23.01 -6.67 -5.90
C VAL A 80 -23.73 -6.24 -4.62
N LYS A 81 -24.55 -5.18 -4.66
CA LYS A 81 -25.31 -4.68 -3.51
C LYS A 81 -26.54 -3.89 -3.97
N ARG A 82 -27.63 -3.95 -3.21
CA ARG A 82 -28.81 -3.06 -3.35
C ARG A 82 -29.01 -2.33 -2.02
N GLU A 83 -29.19 -1.02 -2.08
CA GLU A 83 -29.55 -0.21 -0.92
C GLU A 83 -30.80 0.60 -1.27
N THR A 84 -31.73 0.69 -0.32
CA THR A 84 -32.93 1.52 -0.44
C THR A 84 -32.66 2.80 0.33
N ILE A 85 -32.68 3.93 -0.35
CA ILE A 85 -32.57 5.25 0.26
C ILE A 85 -34.00 5.78 0.41
N GLU A 86 -34.45 5.89 1.66
CA GLU A 86 -35.70 6.61 1.95
C GLU A 86 -35.42 8.11 1.82
N LEU A 87 -36.21 8.79 0.97
CA LEU A 87 -36.16 10.24 0.75
C LEU A 87 -36.99 11.01 1.77
#